data_AF-A0A1Y2FGX3-F1
#
_entry.id   AF-A0A1Y2FGX3-F1
#
_cell.length_a   1.000
_cell.length_b   1.000
_cell.length_c   1.000
_cell.angle_alpha   90.00
_cell.angle_beta   90.00
_cell.angle_gamma   90.00
#
_symmetry.space_group_name_H-M   'P 1'
#
loop_
_entity.id
_entity.type
_entity.pdbx_description
1 polymer ?
#
loop_
_entity_poly.entity_id
_entity_poly.type
_entity_poly.pdbx_seq_one_letter_code
_entity_poly.pdbx_strand_id
1 'polypeptide(L)'
;MRILLIRHGESTGNRDHLWAGITDHELTAHGFLQAQRLAEHLRGKLAHCQLSIHCSDLTRARRTAQAIADVLTDGKLCVDKLLREQDLGWREGLTFKNGDRKDPVNACKVHTHPGETKDDMNVRAADFIQSISPLSYSQDKVIVIVSHGLFLLRLYSELCASLCIQNAPSAMWSNTGVTTLQINKACSGSVMMVNVTEHLQGLKRTRGVGSAAYDAKQQKVSSFFSPKRTKRETPATTKDMDELDVRTAIDAIDAACASSGSRDG
;
A
#
# COMPACT_ATOMS: atom_id res chain seq x y z
N MET A 1 16.25 -13.60 1.53
CA MET A 1 14.94 -12.96 1.31
C MET A 1 14.40 -12.40 2.61
N ARG A 2 13.74 -11.24 2.57
CA ARG A 2 13.03 -10.64 3.71
C ARG A 2 11.58 -10.34 3.35
N ILE A 3 10.69 -10.43 4.33
CA ILE A 3 9.31 -9.96 4.23
C ILE A 3 9.10 -8.86 5.28
N LEU A 4 8.61 -7.69 4.84
CA LEU A 4 8.27 -6.57 5.70
C LEU A 4 6.74 -6.45 5.75
N LEU A 5 6.18 -6.59 6.95
CA LEU A 5 4.76 -6.41 7.24
C LEU A 5 4.55 -5.03 7.83
N ILE A 6 3.78 -4.19 7.15
CA ILE A 6 3.62 -2.77 7.46
C ILE A 6 2.14 -2.45 7.63
N ARG A 7 1.76 -1.87 8.76
CA ARG A 7 0.42 -1.30 8.93
C ARG A 7 0.35 0.08 8.28
N HIS A 8 -0.78 0.41 7.67
CA HIS A 8 -1.03 1.76 7.14
C HIS A 8 -0.82 2.88 8.18
N GLY A 9 -0.54 4.10 7.69
CA GLY A 9 -0.48 5.31 8.52
C GLY A 9 -1.82 5.66 9.16
N GLU A 10 -1.85 6.58 10.11
CA GLU A 10 -3.10 6.98 10.78
C GLU A 10 -4.20 7.37 9.77
N SER A 11 -5.38 6.77 9.90
CA SER A 11 -6.57 7.14 9.11
C SER A 11 -7.57 7.99 9.90
N THR A 12 -8.52 8.62 9.22
CA THR A 12 -9.61 9.35 9.87
C THR A 12 -10.42 8.43 10.81
N GLY A 13 -10.66 7.18 10.40
CA GLY A 13 -11.28 6.17 11.27
C GLY A 13 -10.46 5.85 12.52
N ASN A 14 -9.12 5.86 12.46
CA ASN A 14 -8.28 5.70 13.67
C ASN A 14 -8.41 6.90 14.61
N ARG A 15 -8.33 8.12 14.05
CA ARG A 15 -8.51 9.37 14.81
C ARG A 15 -9.85 9.42 15.53
N ASP A 16 -10.91 8.99 14.84
CA ASP A 16 -12.29 9.01 15.35
C ASP A 16 -12.63 7.80 16.21
N HIS A 17 -11.68 6.89 16.42
CA HIS A 17 -11.86 5.66 17.18
C HIS A 17 -13.01 4.79 16.65
N LEU A 18 -13.09 4.63 15.34
CA LEU A 18 -14.09 3.82 14.66
C LEU A 18 -13.56 2.41 14.38
N TRP A 19 -14.47 1.45 14.44
CA TRP A 19 -14.30 0.18 13.75
C TRP A 19 -14.30 0.46 12.25
N ALA A 20 -13.12 0.45 11.63
CA ALA A 20 -12.98 0.81 10.21
C ALA A 20 -13.37 -0.36 9.29
N GLY A 21 -12.87 -1.57 9.57
CA GLY A 21 -13.03 -2.73 8.72
C GLY A 21 -12.72 -2.45 7.24
N ILE A 22 -13.60 -2.84 6.32
CA ILE A 22 -13.43 -2.58 4.88
C ILE A 22 -13.95 -1.21 4.43
N THR A 23 -14.65 -0.46 5.28
CA THR A 23 -15.02 0.93 5.00
C THR A 23 -13.77 1.74 4.67
N ASP A 24 -13.82 2.44 3.54
CA ASP A 24 -12.68 3.19 3.07
C ASP A 24 -12.54 4.50 3.84
N HIS A 25 -11.38 4.66 4.47
CA HIS A 25 -11.05 5.84 5.26
C HIS A 25 -9.73 6.37 4.76
N GLU A 26 -9.71 7.68 4.55
CA GLU A 26 -8.51 8.38 4.16
C GLU A 26 -7.45 8.39 5.26
N LEU A 27 -6.19 8.52 4.87
CA LEU A 27 -5.14 8.90 5.82
C LEU A 27 -5.47 10.28 6.40
N THR A 28 -5.10 10.53 7.65
CA THR A 28 -5.01 11.91 8.13
C THR A 28 -3.77 12.57 7.52
N ALA A 29 -3.71 13.91 7.54
CA ALA A 29 -2.47 14.61 7.17
C ALA A 29 -1.27 14.15 8.02
N HIS A 30 -1.49 13.82 9.30
CA HIS A 30 -0.47 13.21 10.14
C HIS A 30 -0.09 11.80 9.68
N GLY A 31 -1.07 10.95 9.33
CA GLY A 31 -0.83 9.62 8.79
C GLY A 31 -0.06 9.62 7.49
N PHE A 32 -0.30 10.62 6.63
CA PHE A 32 0.50 10.81 5.42
C PHE A 32 1.97 11.18 5.75
N LEU A 33 2.22 12.04 6.73
CA LEU A 33 3.58 12.34 7.20
C LEU A 33 4.27 11.10 7.79
N GLN A 34 3.54 10.24 8.51
CA GLN A 34 4.06 8.96 9.00
C GLN A 34 4.53 8.07 7.82
N ALA A 35 3.71 7.97 6.77
CA ALA A 35 4.03 7.20 5.57
C ALA A 35 5.27 7.75 4.84
N GLN A 36 5.38 9.07 4.72
CA GLN A 36 6.57 9.71 4.13
C GLN A 36 7.83 9.44 4.95
N ARG A 37 7.78 9.55 6.28
CA ARG A 37 8.91 9.22 7.15
C ARG A 37 9.34 7.77 7.02
N LEU A 38 8.37 6.86 6.93
CA LEU A 38 8.64 5.45 6.71
C LEU A 38 9.35 5.22 5.36
N ALA A 39 8.86 5.81 4.27
CA ALA A 39 9.47 5.67 2.95
C ALA A 39 10.95 6.09 2.96
N GLU A 40 11.26 7.24 3.57
CA GLU A 40 12.63 7.73 3.66
C GLU A 40 13.54 6.88 4.54
N HIS A 41 12.98 6.35 5.63
CA HIS A 41 13.70 5.42 6.49
C HIS A 41 14.04 4.11 5.75
N LEU A 42 13.12 3.60 4.94
CA LEU A 42 13.33 2.39 4.14
C LEU A 42 14.32 2.62 2.98
N ARG A 43 14.37 3.82 2.39
CA ARG A 43 15.35 4.19 1.35
C ARG A 43 16.78 3.91 1.78
N GLY A 44 17.15 4.35 2.99
CA GLY A 44 18.48 4.10 3.53
C GLY A 44 18.83 2.61 3.76
N LYS A 45 17.82 1.73 3.80
CA LYS A 45 18.00 0.29 4.12
C LYS A 45 17.79 -0.64 2.92
N LEU A 46 17.01 -0.23 1.93
CA LEU A 46 16.48 -1.12 0.88
C LEU A 46 16.80 -0.66 -0.56
N ALA A 47 17.49 0.46 -0.76
CA ALA A 47 17.73 1.03 -2.10
C ALA A 47 18.44 0.08 -3.10
N HIS A 48 19.19 -0.91 -2.60
CA HIS A 48 19.92 -1.88 -3.44
C HIS A 48 19.25 -3.26 -3.50
N CYS A 49 18.05 -3.41 -2.94
CA CYS A 49 17.34 -4.68 -2.89
C CYS A 49 16.41 -4.88 -4.09
N GLN A 50 16.12 -6.13 -4.43
CA GLN A 50 15.07 -6.47 -5.39
C GLN A 50 13.72 -6.43 -4.68
N LEU A 51 12.95 -5.37 -4.93
CA LEU A 51 11.73 -5.07 -4.19
C LEU A 51 10.46 -5.45 -4.96
N SER A 52 9.52 -6.10 -4.26
CA SER A 52 8.10 -6.12 -4.66
C SER A 52 7.25 -5.54 -3.53
N ILE A 53 6.38 -4.59 -3.87
CA ILE A 53 5.50 -3.92 -2.90
C ILE A 53 4.07 -4.39 -3.19
N HIS A 54 3.41 -4.94 -2.18
CA HIS A 54 2.03 -5.39 -2.23
C HIS A 54 1.20 -4.61 -1.20
N CYS A 55 0.00 -4.18 -1.56
CA CYS A 55 -0.87 -3.50 -0.60
C CYS A 55 -2.34 -3.81 -0.78
N SER A 56 -3.10 -3.61 0.29
CA SER A 56 -4.56 -3.51 0.20
C SER A 56 -4.96 -2.37 -0.72
N ASP A 57 -6.09 -2.55 -1.41
CA ASP A 57 -6.74 -1.52 -2.22
C ASP A 57 -7.41 -0.40 -1.42
N LEU A 58 -7.66 -0.59 -0.12
CA LEU A 58 -8.21 0.46 0.75
C LEU A 58 -7.25 1.65 0.82
N THR A 59 -7.79 2.85 0.69
CA THR A 59 -7.03 4.06 0.38
C THR A 59 -5.95 4.35 1.43
N ARG A 60 -6.23 4.13 2.72
CA ARG A 60 -5.23 4.25 3.79
C ARG A 60 -3.97 3.39 3.58
N ALA A 61 -4.14 2.14 3.17
CA ALA A 61 -3.04 1.23 2.91
C ALA A 61 -2.37 1.58 1.58
N ARG A 62 -3.16 1.81 0.53
CA ARG A 62 -2.66 2.17 -0.80
C ARG A 62 -1.82 3.44 -0.78
N ARG A 63 -2.26 4.50 -0.09
CA ARG A 63 -1.47 5.75 0.04
C ARG A 63 -0.19 5.56 0.84
N THR A 64 -0.23 4.71 1.87
CA THR A 64 1.00 4.36 2.62
C THR A 64 1.98 3.61 1.72
N ALA A 65 1.51 2.64 0.95
CA ALA A 65 2.32 1.89 0.00
C ALA A 65 2.86 2.75 -1.14
N GLN A 66 2.04 3.66 -1.68
CA GLN A 66 2.44 4.58 -2.74
C GLN A 66 3.60 5.46 -2.27
N ALA A 67 3.54 6.02 -1.06
CA ALA A 67 4.64 6.82 -0.52
C ALA A 67 5.97 6.03 -0.48
N ILE A 68 5.92 4.73 -0.17
CA ILE A 68 7.09 3.84 -0.20
C ILE A 68 7.53 3.56 -1.64
N ALA A 69 6.58 3.25 -2.53
CA ALA A 69 6.85 2.90 -3.93
C ALA A 69 7.45 4.08 -4.72
N ASP A 70 6.97 5.30 -4.49
CA ASP A 70 7.50 6.52 -5.12
C ASP A 70 9.00 6.70 -4.82
N VAL A 71 9.45 6.25 -3.66
CA VAL A 71 10.85 6.39 -3.20
C VAL A 71 11.72 5.21 -3.61
N LEU A 72 11.16 3.99 -3.62
CA LEU A 72 11.94 2.75 -3.74
C LEU A 72 11.82 2.02 -5.07
N THR A 73 10.69 2.17 -5.79
CA THR A 73 10.34 1.34 -6.95
C THR A 73 9.79 2.17 -8.12
N ASP A 74 10.04 3.48 -8.13
CA ASP A 74 9.55 4.40 -9.16
C ASP A 74 8.01 4.30 -9.31
N GLY A 75 7.32 4.24 -8.17
CA GLY A 75 5.86 4.18 -8.08
C GLY A 75 5.25 2.79 -8.36
N LYS A 76 6.05 1.77 -8.70
CA LYS A 76 5.54 0.41 -8.98
C LYS A 76 5.10 -0.30 -7.70
N LEU A 77 3.83 -0.71 -7.66
CA LEU A 77 3.25 -1.51 -6.57
C LEU A 77 2.11 -2.42 -7.07
N CYS A 78 1.91 -3.54 -6.39
CA CYS A 78 0.85 -4.51 -6.64
C CYS A 78 -0.30 -4.27 -5.66
N VAL A 79 -1.50 -4.01 -6.16
CA VAL A 79 -2.70 -3.84 -5.34
C VAL A 79 -3.48 -5.16 -5.28
N ASP A 80 -3.83 -5.61 -4.08
CA ASP A 80 -4.51 -6.88 -3.86
C ASP A 80 -5.63 -6.77 -2.81
N LYS A 81 -6.82 -7.25 -3.16
CA LYS A 81 -7.98 -7.29 -2.26
C LYS A 81 -7.82 -8.32 -1.15
N LEU A 82 -6.99 -9.34 -1.35
CA LEU A 82 -6.66 -10.32 -0.31
C LEU A 82 -5.99 -9.66 0.89
N LEU A 83 -5.43 -8.46 0.74
CA LEU A 83 -4.78 -7.71 1.83
C LEU A 83 -5.71 -6.78 2.61
N ARG A 84 -7.02 -6.74 2.32
CA ARG A 84 -7.98 -5.88 3.04
C ARG A 84 -8.03 -6.16 4.54
N GLU A 85 -8.47 -5.17 5.31
CA GLU A 85 -8.77 -5.39 6.73
C GLU A 85 -9.92 -6.40 6.87
N GLN A 86 -10.12 -6.91 8.08
CA GLN A 86 -11.32 -7.67 8.39
C GLN A 86 -12.58 -6.89 7.98
N ASP A 87 -13.49 -7.53 7.25
CA ASP A 87 -14.84 -7.00 7.08
C ASP A 87 -15.56 -7.11 8.43
N LEU A 88 -15.86 -5.97 9.06
CA LEU A 88 -16.49 -5.94 10.38
C LEU A 88 -18.03 -5.87 10.28
N GLY A 89 -18.56 -5.85 9.07
CA GLY A 89 -19.97 -5.78 8.75
C GLY A 89 -20.67 -4.62 9.44
N TRP A 90 -21.79 -4.91 10.08
CA TRP A 90 -22.61 -3.90 10.77
C TRP A 90 -21.87 -3.12 11.88
N ARG A 91 -20.70 -3.58 12.33
CA ARG A 91 -19.91 -2.88 13.34
C ARG A 91 -19.13 -1.70 12.77
N GLU A 92 -18.96 -1.61 11.45
CA GLU A 92 -18.20 -0.53 10.83
C GLU A 92 -18.84 0.84 11.09
N GLY A 93 -17.99 1.84 11.37
CA GLY A 93 -18.44 3.18 11.75
C GLY A 93 -18.91 3.32 13.20
N LEU A 94 -19.03 2.24 13.98
CA LEU A 94 -19.25 2.32 15.42
C LEU A 94 -17.98 2.75 16.14
N THR A 95 -18.11 3.58 17.19
CA THR A 95 -16.96 3.95 18.02
C THR A 95 -16.62 2.85 19.03
N PHE A 96 -15.33 2.57 19.21
CA PHE A 96 -14.87 1.66 20.27
C PHE A 96 -14.60 2.37 21.61
N LYS A 97 -14.73 3.71 21.68
CA LYS A 97 -14.55 4.47 22.93
C LYS A 97 -15.76 4.46 23.85
N ASN A 98 -16.97 4.46 23.30
CA ASN A 98 -18.18 4.64 24.11
C ASN A 98 -18.79 3.35 24.62
N GLY A 99 -18.13 2.20 24.45
CA GLY A 99 -18.64 0.95 25.01
C GLY A 99 -20.09 0.70 24.62
N ASP A 100 -20.49 1.08 23.39
CA ASP A 100 -21.75 0.66 22.74
C ASP A 100 -21.66 -0.86 22.51
N ARG A 101 -21.62 -1.58 23.62
CA ARG A 101 -21.91 -2.99 23.76
C ARG A 101 -23.42 -3.12 23.57
N LYS A 102 -23.91 -2.76 22.39
CA LYS A 102 -25.20 -3.30 21.95
C LYS A 102 -25.04 -4.82 22.05
N ASP A 103 -25.97 -5.46 22.74
CA ASP A 103 -25.98 -6.90 22.93
C ASP A 103 -25.64 -7.59 21.59
N PRO A 104 -24.49 -8.27 21.48
CA PRO A 104 -24.03 -8.85 20.22
C PRO A 104 -25.07 -9.79 19.61
N VAL A 105 -25.89 -10.43 20.44
CA VAL A 105 -26.93 -11.38 20.02
C VAL A 105 -28.10 -10.66 19.37
N ASN A 106 -28.52 -9.51 19.91
CA ASN A 106 -29.62 -8.71 19.34
C ASN A 106 -29.16 -7.88 18.12
N ALA A 107 -27.92 -7.37 18.11
CA ALA A 107 -27.38 -6.68 16.94
C ALA A 107 -27.22 -7.64 15.73
N CYS A 108 -26.80 -8.89 15.96
CA CYS A 108 -26.72 -9.91 14.92
C CYS A 108 -28.10 -10.29 14.32
N LYS A 109 -29.18 -10.21 15.11
CA LYS A 109 -30.55 -10.49 14.64
C LYS A 109 -31.17 -9.36 13.81
N VAL A 110 -30.71 -8.12 13.99
CA VAL A 110 -31.28 -6.93 13.34
C VAL A 110 -30.49 -6.53 12.08
N HIS A 111 -29.22 -6.91 11.99
CA HIS A 111 -28.34 -6.50 10.89
C HIS A 111 -28.06 -7.65 9.91
N THR A 112 -28.20 -7.39 8.61
CA THR A 112 -28.11 -8.39 7.54
C THR A 112 -26.67 -8.70 7.08
N HIS A 113 -25.68 -7.95 7.55
CA HIS A 113 -24.28 -8.09 7.14
C HIS A 113 -23.38 -8.49 8.31
N PRO A 114 -23.14 -9.80 8.54
CA PRO A 114 -22.40 -10.29 9.71
C PRO A 114 -20.90 -9.94 9.70
N GLY A 115 -20.33 -9.66 8.53
CA GLY A 115 -18.89 -9.45 8.34
C GLY A 115 -18.12 -10.77 8.19
N GLU A 116 -16.80 -10.65 8.08
CA GLU A 116 -15.85 -11.74 7.89
C GLU A 116 -15.44 -12.36 9.24
N THR A 117 -15.30 -13.68 9.27
CA THR A 117 -14.84 -14.43 10.44
C THR A 117 -13.30 -14.45 10.54
N LYS A 118 -12.77 -15.04 11.61
CA LYS A 118 -11.31 -15.26 11.72
C LYS A 118 -10.81 -16.32 10.74
N ASP A 119 -11.63 -17.33 10.44
CA ASP A 119 -11.27 -18.42 9.55
C ASP A 119 -11.26 -17.95 8.10
N ASP A 120 -12.21 -17.11 7.70
CA ASP A 120 -12.21 -16.45 6.39
C ASP A 120 -10.92 -15.63 6.18
N MET A 121 -10.49 -14.87 7.20
CA MET A 121 -9.21 -14.15 7.13
C MET A 121 -7.99 -15.09 7.04
N ASN A 122 -8.02 -16.25 7.71
CA ASN A 122 -6.93 -17.22 7.63
C ASN A 122 -6.82 -17.81 6.21
N VAL A 123 -7.96 -18.19 5.61
CA VAL A 123 -8.01 -18.65 4.22
C VAL A 123 -7.45 -17.59 3.28
N ARG A 124 -7.91 -16.33 3.44
CA ARG A 124 -7.44 -15.21 2.64
C ARG A 124 -5.96 -14.90 2.83
N ALA A 125 -5.42 -15.07 4.03
CA ALA A 125 -3.99 -14.96 4.29
C ALA A 125 -3.17 -16.06 3.58
N ALA A 126 -3.66 -17.30 3.62
CA ALA A 126 -3.03 -18.43 2.93
C ALA A 126 -3.04 -18.23 1.41
N ASP A 127 -4.17 -17.80 0.83
CA ASP A 127 -4.30 -17.48 -0.59
C ASP A 127 -3.31 -16.38 -1.01
N PHE A 128 -3.18 -15.34 -0.20
CA PHE A 128 -2.21 -14.26 -0.46
C PHE A 128 -0.77 -14.78 -0.42
N ILE A 129 -0.40 -15.57 0.60
CA ILE A 129 0.93 -16.18 0.70
C ILE A 129 1.23 -17.02 -0.54
N GLN A 130 0.27 -17.83 -0.99
CA GLN A 130 0.41 -18.63 -2.21
C GLN A 130 0.62 -17.74 -3.45
N SER A 131 -0.10 -16.62 -3.56
CA SER A 131 0.02 -15.70 -4.69
C SER A 131 1.41 -15.04 -4.82
N ILE A 132 2.06 -14.75 -3.69
CA ILE A 132 3.40 -14.16 -3.66
C ILE A 132 4.51 -15.21 -3.57
N SER A 133 4.14 -16.49 -3.59
CA SER A 133 5.04 -17.63 -3.53
C SER A 133 5.36 -18.24 -4.91
N PRO A 134 5.98 -17.51 -5.87
CA PRO A 134 6.67 -18.17 -6.96
C PRO A 134 8.20 -18.18 -6.73
N LEU A 135 8.69 -19.36 -6.35
CA LEU A 135 9.69 -20.13 -7.09
C LEU A 135 11.16 -19.69 -7.19
N SER A 136 11.61 -18.60 -6.56
CA SER A 136 13.07 -18.36 -6.45
C SER A 136 13.46 -17.57 -5.21
N TYR A 137 14.09 -18.28 -4.26
CA TYR A 137 14.83 -17.65 -3.19
C TYR A 137 15.96 -16.80 -3.75
N SER A 138 16.04 -15.55 -3.31
CA SER A 138 17.22 -14.69 -3.47
C SER A 138 17.54 -14.01 -2.14
N GLN A 139 18.82 -13.82 -1.84
CA GLN A 139 19.23 -13.13 -0.61
C GLN A 139 18.77 -11.67 -0.63
N ASP A 140 18.85 -11.00 -1.79
CA ASP A 140 18.56 -9.58 -1.97
C ASP A 140 17.08 -9.27 -2.22
N LYS A 141 16.23 -10.29 -2.36
CA LYS A 141 14.79 -10.13 -2.55
C LYS A 141 14.11 -9.68 -1.25
N VAL A 142 13.30 -8.63 -1.36
CA VAL A 142 12.52 -8.08 -0.25
C VAL A 142 11.08 -7.86 -0.69
N ILE A 143 10.14 -8.50 0.01
CA ILE A 143 8.70 -8.33 -0.22
C ILE A 143 8.17 -7.38 0.85
N VAL A 144 7.61 -6.25 0.43
CA VAL A 144 6.98 -5.26 1.32
C VAL A 144 5.47 -5.42 1.21
N ILE A 145 4.81 -5.64 2.33
CA ILE A 145 3.35 -5.85 2.40
C ILE A 145 2.75 -4.76 3.28
N VAL A 146 1.89 -3.92 2.70
CA VAL A 146 1.20 -2.83 3.40
C VAL A 146 -0.28 -3.16 3.56
N SER A 147 -0.71 -3.36 4.81
CA SER A 147 -2.07 -3.80 5.14
C SER A 147 -2.54 -3.18 6.46
N HIS A 148 -3.33 -3.91 7.25
CA HIS A 148 -4.15 -3.42 8.36
C HIS A 148 -3.94 -4.24 9.62
N GLY A 149 -4.39 -3.73 10.77
CA GLY A 149 -4.01 -4.29 12.06
C GLY A 149 -4.49 -5.72 12.28
N LEU A 150 -5.79 -5.98 12.05
CA LEU A 150 -6.36 -7.32 12.31
C LEU A 150 -5.91 -8.33 11.25
N PHE A 151 -5.87 -7.92 9.98
CA PHE A 151 -5.40 -8.80 8.93
C PHE A 151 -3.92 -9.15 9.07
N LEU A 152 -3.04 -8.19 9.44
CA LEU A 152 -1.61 -8.47 9.64
C LEU A 152 -1.34 -9.45 10.78
N LEU A 153 -2.19 -9.49 11.82
CA LEU A 153 -2.11 -10.51 12.87
C LEU A 153 -2.30 -11.92 12.29
N ARG A 154 -3.26 -12.09 11.37
CA ARG A 154 -3.54 -13.38 10.70
C ARG A 154 -2.45 -13.74 9.71
N LEU A 155 -2.08 -12.79 8.85
CA LEU A 155 -1.00 -12.99 7.88
C LEU A 155 0.34 -13.33 8.55
N TYR A 156 0.67 -12.68 9.66
CA TYR A 156 1.87 -13.00 10.44
C TYR A 156 1.83 -14.41 11.02
N SER A 157 0.69 -14.80 11.59
CA SER A 157 0.51 -16.16 12.13
C SER A 157 0.67 -17.21 11.03
N GLU A 158 0.04 -17.01 9.88
CA GLU A 158 0.08 -17.93 8.75
C GLU A 158 1.49 -18.02 8.14
N LEU A 159 2.19 -16.89 8.01
CA LEU A 159 3.60 -16.87 7.60
C LEU A 159 4.50 -17.60 8.58
N CYS A 160 4.30 -17.42 9.89
CA CYS A 160 5.11 -18.13 10.89
C CYS A 160 4.89 -19.65 10.81
N ALA A 161 3.65 -20.10 10.63
CA ALA A 161 3.32 -21.50 10.43
C ALA A 161 3.94 -22.04 9.13
N SER A 162 3.72 -21.36 8.00
CA SER A 162 4.21 -21.75 6.68
C SER A 162 5.74 -21.78 6.57
N LEU A 163 6.44 -20.96 7.35
CA LEU A 163 7.90 -20.84 7.35
C LEU A 163 8.56 -21.56 8.53
N CYS A 164 7.83 -22.43 9.24
CA CYS A 164 8.32 -23.20 10.38
C CYS A 164 9.01 -22.33 11.46
N ILE A 165 8.53 -21.11 11.69
CA ILE A 165 9.10 -20.17 12.66
C ILE A 165 8.67 -20.60 14.06
N GLN A 166 9.61 -21.11 14.85
CA GLN A 166 9.37 -21.49 16.23
C GLN A 166 9.52 -20.27 17.16
N ASN A 167 8.73 -20.24 18.24
CA ASN A 167 8.79 -19.20 19.28
C ASN A 167 8.67 -17.77 18.74
N ALA A 168 7.84 -17.58 17.70
CA ALA A 168 7.60 -16.26 17.14
C ALA A 168 7.02 -15.32 18.22
N PRO A 169 7.59 -14.12 18.43
CA PRO A 169 7.06 -13.16 19.39
C PRO A 169 5.63 -12.74 19.04
N SER A 170 4.86 -12.37 20.06
CA SER A 170 3.56 -11.74 19.84
C SER A 170 3.73 -10.46 19.03
N ALA A 171 2.86 -10.27 18.04
CA ALA A 171 2.91 -9.10 17.19
C ALA A 171 1.74 -8.15 17.52
N MET A 172 2.04 -6.85 17.49
CA MET A 172 1.09 -5.75 17.58
C MET A 172 1.48 -4.74 16.51
N TRP A 173 0.55 -3.92 16.02
CA TRP A 173 0.87 -2.94 14.98
C TRP A 173 0.49 -1.53 15.39
N SER A 174 1.49 -0.67 15.50
CA SER A 174 1.35 0.78 15.44
C SER A 174 1.09 1.23 14.00
N ASN A 175 0.50 2.41 13.79
CA ASN A 175 0.43 2.97 12.44
C ASN A 175 1.84 3.16 11.86
N THR A 176 2.05 2.70 10.62
CA THR A 176 3.38 2.59 9.98
C THR A 176 4.41 1.71 10.72
N GLY A 177 3.98 0.91 11.69
CA GLY A 177 4.85 -0.06 12.37
C GLY A 177 5.31 -1.15 11.41
N VAL A 178 6.60 -1.50 11.49
CA VAL A 178 7.24 -2.48 10.60
C VAL A 178 7.63 -3.74 11.37
N THR A 179 7.14 -4.89 10.93
CA THR A 179 7.60 -6.21 11.40
C THR A 179 8.39 -6.87 10.26
N THR A 180 9.58 -7.38 10.54
CA THR A 180 10.47 -7.97 9.52
C THR A 180 10.69 -9.44 9.80
N LEU A 181 10.40 -10.27 8.80
CA LEU A 181 10.74 -11.69 8.76
C LEU A 181 11.94 -11.88 7.83
N GLN A 182 12.85 -12.77 8.23
CA GLN A 182 13.93 -13.25 7.39
C GLN A 182 13.65 -14.69 7.00
N ILE A 183 13.85 -15.00 5.72
CA ILE A 183 13.66 -16.35 5.17
C ILE A 183 15.01 -16.83 4.64
N ASN A 184 15.34 -18.09 4.91
CA ASN A 184 16.56 -18.75 4.45
C ASN A 184 16.31 -19.63 3.21
N LYS A 185 17.37 -20.24 2.67
CA LYS A 185 17.31 -21.08 1.46
C LYS A 185 16.46 -22.34 1.64
N ALA A 186 16.31 -22.83 2.86
CA ALA A 186 15.49 -24.00 3.18
C ALA A 186 14.00 -23.64 3.37
N CYS A 187 13.60 -22.42 2.99
CA CYS A 187 12.25 -21.89 3.17
C CYS A 187 11.79 -21.86 4.64
N SER A 188 12.70 -21.91 5.60
CA SER A 188 12.42 -21.61 6.99
C SER A 188 12.78 -20.17 7.34
N GLY A 189 12.14 -19.63 8.37
CA GLY A 189 12.27 -18.22 8.72
C GLY A 189 12.57 -17.93 10.18
N SER A 190 12.87 -16.66 10.45
CA SER A 190 12.97 -16.08 11.77
C SER A 190 12.37 -14.67 11.79
N VAL A 191 11.83 -14.27 12.95
CA VAL A 191 11.36 -12.90 13.17
C VAL A 191 12.55 -12.05 13.59
N MET A 192 12.88 -11.02 12.81
CA MET A 192 14.04 -10.15 13.08
C MET A 192 13.66 -8.95 13.94
N MET A 193 12.50 -8.36 13.66
CA MET A 193 12.03 -7.13 14.31
C MET A 193 10.50 -7.15 14.35
N VAL A 194 9.91 -6.62 15.42
CA VAL A 194 8.45 -6.53 15.58
C VAL A 194 8.05 -5.09 15.87
N ASN A 195 7.09 -4.58 15.11
CA ASN A 195 6.46 -3.27 15.33
C ASN A 195 7.43 -2.09 15.51
N VAL A 196 8.49 -2.08 14.70
CA VAL A 196 9.49 -1.02 14.69
C VAL A 196 8.88 0.32 14.24
N THR A 197 9.19 1.38 14.99
CA THR A 197 8.65 2.74 14.75
C THR A 197 9.70 3.86 14.86
N GLU A 198 10.99 3.56 14.80
CA GLU A 198 12.04 4.58 14.97
C GLU A 198 11.95 5.73 13.95
N HIS A 199 11.41 5.48 12.74
CA HIS A 199 11.17 6.53 11.73
C HIS A 199 10.20 7.62 12.18
N LEU A 200 9.40 7.35 13.21
CA LEU A 200 8.47 8.30 13.80
C LEU A 200 9.09 9.16 14.90
N GLN A 201 10.35 8.91 15.28
CA GLN A 201 11.00 9.69 16.33
C GLN A 201 10.98 11.19 16.00
N GLY A 202 10.51 11.98 16.96
CA GLY A 202 10.39 13.44 16.81
C GLY A 202 9.27 13.90 15.88
N LEU A 203 8.49 13.01 15.27
CA LEU A 203 7.33 13.40 14.47
C LEU A 203 6.20 13.89 15.39
N LYS A 204 5.86 15.18 15.28
CA LYS A 204 4.75 15.79 16.01
C LYS A 204 3.56 16.03 15.08
N ARG A 205 2.35 15.87 15.61
CA ARG A 205 1.13 16.24 14.89
C ARG A 205 1.04 17.76 14.74
N THR A 206 0.83 18.23 13.52
CA THR A 206 0.52 19.64 13.25
C THR A 206 -0.86 20.00 13.82
N ARG A 207 -0.93 21.01 14.69
CA ARG A 207 -2.19 21.46 15.29
C ARG A 207 -3.17 21.94 14.20
N GLY A 208 -4.45 21.57 14.33
CA GLY A 208 -5.49 21.87 13.35
C GLY A 208 -5.44 20.91 12.15
N VAL A 209 -4.48 21.09 11.24
CA VAL A 209 -4.46 20.40 9.94
C VAL A 209 -4.09 18.92 10.05
N GLY A 210 -3.26 18.53 11.02
CA GLY A 210 -2.75 17.17 11.14
C GLY A 210 -3.83 16.09 11.35
N SER A 211 -5.01 16.50 11.82
CA SER A 211 -6.15 15.60 12.03
C SER A 211 -7.11 15.53 10.83
N ALA A 212 -7.03 16.47 9.88
CA ALA A 212 -7.89 16.46 8.70
C ALA A 212 -7.57 15.27 7.78
N ALA A 213 -8.54 14.86 6.95
CA ALA A 213 -8.28 13.91 5.88
C ALA A 213 -7.19 14.48 4.95
N TYR A 214 -6.26 13.64 4.54
CA TYR A 214 -5.23 14.01 3.58
C TYR A 214 -5.89 14.27 2.22
N ASP A 215 -5.66 15.46 1.68
CA ASP A 215 -6.11 15.84 0.35
C ASP A 215 -4.90 15.87 -0.59
N ALA A 216 -4.86 14.95 -1.55
CA ALA A 216 -3.78 14.85 -2.52
C ALA A 216 -3.66 16.09 -3.43
N LYS A 217 -4.71 16.94 -3.50
CA LYS A 217 -4.68 18.19 -4.26
C LYS A 217 -4.03 19.33 -3.49
N GLN A 218 -3.82 19.20 -2.18
CA GLN A 218 -3.16 20.22 -1.37
C GLN A 218 -1.67 20.31 -1.75
N GLN A 219 -1.26 21.49 -2.21
CA GLN A 219 0.13 21.76 -2.53
C GLN A 219 0.94 22.02 -1.26
N LYS A 220 2.20 21.57 -1.25
CA LYS A 220 3.14 21.89 -0.16
C LYS A 220 3.29 23.41 -0.06
N VAL A 221 3.33 23.97 1.14
CA VAL A 221 3.56 25.42 1.35
C VAL A 221 4.83 25.91 0.63
N SER A 222 5.86 25.07 0.52
CA SER A 222 7.09 25.36 -0.25
C SER A 222 6.85 25.61 -1.75
N SER A 223 5.76 25.11 -2.33
CA SER A 223 5.40 25.39 -3.73
C SER A 223 4.98 26.84 -3.95
N PHE A 224 4.43 27.50 -2.92
CA PHE A 224 4.10 28.93 -2.94
C PHE A 224 5.34 29.83 -2.77
N PHE A 225 6.41 29.31 -2.18
CA PHE A 225 7.65 30.05 -1.90
C PHE A 225 8.81 29.65 -2.81
N SER A 226 8.59 28.75 -3.77
CA SER A 226 9.60 28.42 -4.78
C SER A 226 9.74 29.61 -5.73
N PRO A 227 10.96 30.11 -6.01
CA PRO A 227 11.14 31.19 -6.97
C PRO A 227 10.51 30.76 -8.30
N LYS A 228 9.60 31.56 -8.85
CA LYS A 228 9.13 31.37 -10.22
C LYS A 228 10.37 31.27 -11.09
N ARG A 229 10.64 30.09 -11.65
CA ARG A 229 11.70 29.89 -12.63
C ARG A 229 11.29 30.71 -13.84
N THR A 230 11.76 31.95 -13.93
CA THR A 230 11.60 32.80 -15.11
C THR A 230 12.21 32.02 -16.27
N LYS A 231 11.35 31.61 -17.22
CA LYS A 231 11.78 31.07 -18.51
C LYS A 231 12.78 32.09 -19.07
N ARG A 232 14.06 31.72 -19.09
CA ARG A 232 15.06 32.47 -19.84
C ARG A 232 14.73 32.21 -21.31
N GLU A 233 14.19 33.21 -21.97
CA GLU A 233 14.10 33.24 -23.43
C GLU A 233 15.53 33.23 -23.97
N THR A 234 15.85 32.20 -24.74
CA THR A 234 17.01 32.19 -25.63
C THR A 234 16.60 32.84 -26.95
N PRO A 235 17.43 33.73 -27.54
CA PRO A 235 17.06 34.48 -28.72
C PRO A 235 17.03 33.61 -29.97
N ALA A 236 16.14 33.98 -30.89
CA ALA A 236 15.93 33.38 -32.19
C ALA A 236 17.16 33.49 -33.10
N THR A 237 17.45 32.41 -33.82
CA THR A 237 18.14 32.46 -35.11
C THR A 237 17.28 31.74 -36.14
N THR A 238 16.74 32.54 -37.05
CA THR A 238 16.03 32.14 -38.25
C THR A 238 16.97 31.48 -39.26
N LYS A 239 16.57 30.34 -39.82
CA LYS A 239 16.71 30.08 -41.25
C LYS A 239 15.65 29.08 -41.68
N ASP A 240 14.98 29.46 -42.76
CA ASP A 240 13.79 28.88 -43.36
C ASP A 240 14.01 27.45 -43.88
N MET A 241 12.94 26.65 -43.87
CA MET A 241 12.45 25.87 -45.03
C MET A 241 11.16 25.11 -44.65
N ASP A 242 10.06 25.58 -45.24
CA ASP A 242 8.82 24.95 -45.72
C ASP A 242 8.14 23.75 -45.01
N GLU A 243 6.90 24.05 -44.62
CA GLU A 243 5.61 23.35 -44.87
C GLU A 243 5.46 21.82 -44.73
N LEU A 244 4.61 21.49 -43.75
CA LEU A 244 3.35 20.74 -43.90
C LEU A 244 3.39 19.20 -44.07
N ASP A 245 2.47 18.56 -43.32
CA ASP A 245 2.02 17.15 -43.35
C ASP A 245 2.82 16.02 -42.66
N VAL A 246 2.42 15.72 -41.41
CA VAL A 246 2.45 14.35 -40.85
C VAL A 246 1.05 13.92 -40.41
N ARG A 247 0.03 14.37 -41.17
CA ARG A 247 -1.37 13.95 -41.02
C ARG A 247 -1.85 13.08 -42.18
N THR A 248 -0.91 12.63 -43.02
CA THR A 248 -1.16 11.85 -44.25
C THR A 248 -0.29 10.57 -44.32
N ALA A 249 0.45 10.23 -43.25
CA ALA A 249 1.40 9.10 -43.25
C ALA A 249 1.02 7.91 -42.35
N ILE A 250 -0.07 8.00 -41.57
CA ILE A 250 -0.50 6.89 -40.70
C ILE A 250 -1.73 6.16 -41.27
N ASP A 251 -2.57 6.85 -42.05
CA ASP A 251 -3.77 6.26 -42.66
C ASP A 251 -3.51 5.45 -43.95
N ALA A 252 -2.25 5.26 -44.34
CA ALA A 252 -1.84 4.47 -45.51
C ALA A 252 -1.32 3.05 -45.16
N ILE A 253 -1.31 2.66 -43.88
CA ILE A 253 -0.74 1.37 -43.44
C ILE A 253 -1.79 0.26 -43.23
N ASP A 254 -3.09 0.58 -43.21
CA ASP A 254 -4.14 -0.42 -42.98
C ASP A 254 -4.74 -1.10 -44.24
N ALA A 255 -4.34 -0.76 -45.46
CA ALA A 255 -5.14 -1.14 -46.65
C ALA A 255 -4.53 -2.14 -47.65
N ALA A 256 -3.30 -2.67 -47.48
CA ALA A 256 -2.61 -3.35 -48.58
C ALA A 256 -2.16 -4.82 -48.39
N CYS A 257 -2.32 -5.46 -47.23
CA CYS A 257 -1.74 -6.82 -47.03
C CYS A 257 -2.62 -7.92 -46.40
N ALA A 258 -3.94 -7.75 -46.25
CA ALA A 258 -4.78 -8.83 -45.70
C ALA A 258 -6.01 -9.21 -46.55
N SER A 259 -6.16 -8.66 -47.76
CA SER A 259 -7.25 -8.99 -48.69
C SER A 259 -6.75 -9.37 -50.10
N SER A 260 -5.82 -10.32 -50.17
CA SER A 260 -5.58 -11.05 -51.43
C SER A 260 -4.97 -12.42 -51.15
N GLY A 261 -5.81 -13.47 -51.09
CA GLY A 261 -5.32 -14.84 -50.94
C GLY A 261 -6.38 -15.89 -50.61
N SER A 262 -7.61 -15.75 -51.11
CA SER A 262 -8.56 -16.87 -51.17
C SER A 262 -8.27 -17.73 -52.41
N ARG A 263 -8.30 -19.06 -52.25
CA ARG A 263 -8.83 -20.11 -53.16
C ARG A 263 -7.90 -21.31 -53.41
N ASP A 264 -8.52 -22.46 -53.14
CA ASP A 264 -8.40 -23.78 -53.76
C ASP A 264 -7.61 -24.88 -53.02
N GLY A 265 -8.37 -25.89 -52.58
CA GLY A 265 -7.96 -27.12 -51.90
C GLY A 265 -9.07 -27.65 -51.00
#